data_AF-A0A6B3HYB9-F1
#
_entry.id   AF-A0A6B3HYB9-F1
#
_cell.length_a   1.000
_cell.length_b   1.000
_cell.length_c   1.000
_cell.angle_alpha   90.00
_cell.angle_beta   90.00
_cell.angle_gamma   90.00
#
_symmetry.space_group_name_H-M   'P 1'
#
loop_
_entity.id
_entity.type
_entity.pdbx_description
1 polymer ?
#
loop_
_entity_poly.entity_id
_entity_poly.type
_entity_poly.pdbx_seq_one_letter_code
_entity_poly.pdbx_strand_id
1 'polypeptide(L)'
;LKEELSGLGHEFRTSSDTEVVLHAYLEWGEEFAERLNGMYALAIWDPRTEELLLVRDRMGVKPLFYYPTRDGVLFGSEAKA
;
A
#
# COMPACT_ATOMS: atom_id res chain seq x y z
N LEU A 1 -5.54 9.93 9.41
CA LEU A 1 -6.10 9.12 8.31
C LEU A 1 -7.37 8.38 8.71
N LYS A 2 -7.40 7.49 9.71
CA LYS A 2 -8.64 6.77 10.06
C LYS A 2 -9.83 7.71 10.34
N GLU A 3 -9.64 8.72 11.19
CA GLU A 3 -10.70 9.70 11.50
C GLU A 3 -11.14 10.51 10.27
N GLU A 4 -10.19 10.95 9.44
CA GLU A 4 -10.46 11.67 8.19
C GLU A 4 -11.26 10.81 7.21
N LEU A 5 -10.85 9.55 7.00
CA LEU A 5 -11.54 8.59 6.15
C LEU A 5 -12.94 8.26 6.69
N SER A 6 -13.09 8.10 8.01
CA SER A 6 -14.42 7.94 8.61
C SER A 6 -15.32 9.15 8.37
N GLY A 7 -14.76 10.37 8.40
CA GLY A 7 -15.48 11.58 8.00
C GLY A 7 -15.89 11.63 6.53
N LEU A 8 -15.15 10.92 5.65
CA LEU A 8 -15.46 10.75 4.23
C LEU A 8 -16.42 9.57 3.96
N GLY A 9 -16.89 8.87 5.00
CA GLY A 9 -17.88 7.80 4.89
C GLY A 9 -17.30 6.39 4.85
N HIS A 10 -16.00 6.23 5.09
CA HIS A 10 -15.39 4.90 5.20
C HIS A 10 -15.71 4.23 6.54
N GLU A 11 -16.30 3.05 6.47
CA GLU A 11 -16.55 2.18 7.62
C GLU A 11 -15.38 1.20 7.83
N PHE A 12 -14.77 1.24 9.01
CA PHE A 12 -13.68 0.34 9.39
C PHE A 12 -14.20 -0.85 10.19
N ARG A 13 -13.78 -2.05 9.83
CA ARG A 13 -14.15 -3.31 10.50
C ARG A 13 -13.08 -3.78 11.47
N THR A 14 -11.86 -3.26 11.36
CA THR A 14 -10.71 -3.62 12.17
C THR A 14 -10.01 -2.39 12.74
N SER A 15 -9.03 -2.64 13.61
CA SER A 15 -8.08 -1.63 14.09
C SER A 15 -6.73 -1.71 13.38
N SER A 16 -6.63 -2.46 12.26
CA SER A 16 -5.36 -2.67 11.55
C SER A 16 -5.01 -1.46 10.67
N ASP A 17 -3.73 -1.08 10.70
CA ASP A 17 -3.17 -0.07 9.79
C ASP A 17 -3.33 -0.45 8.31
N THR A 18 -3.36 -1.75 8.00
CA THR A 18 -3.58 -2.26 6.64
C THR A 18 -4.95 -1.86 6.09
N GLU A 19 -5.98 -1.84 6.94
CA GLU A 19 -7.31 -1.41 6.52
C GLU A 19 -7.33 0.11 6.25
N VAL A 20 -6.63 0.90 7.06
CA VAL A 20 -6.46 2.34 6.82
C VAL A 20 -5.80 2.60 5.47
N VAL A 21 -4.75 1.84 5.13
CA VAL A 21 -4.09 1.88 3.82
C VAL A 21 -5.05 1.54 2.68
N LEU A 22 -5.82 0.47 2.81
CA LEU A 22 -6.76 0.05 1.77
C LEU A 22 -7.82 1.12 1.52
N HIS A 23 -8.43 1.65 2.58
CA HIS A 23 -9.43 2.71 2.46
C HIS A 23 -8.83 4.00 1.87
N ALA A 24 -7.61 4.36 2.25
CA ALA A 24 -6.90 5.51 1.69
C ALA A 24 -6.63 5.34 0.18
N TYR A 25 -6.21 4.14 -0.26
CA TYR A 25 -6.03 3.82 -1.67
C TYR A 25 -7.35 3.87 -2.46
N LEU A 26 -8.45 3.37 -1.88
CA LEU A 26 -9.77 3.43 -2.53
C LEU A 26 -10.30 4.87 -2.70
N GLU A 27 -9.98 5.76 -1.76
CA GLU A 27 -10.41 7.16 -1.79
C GLU A 27 -9.53 8.03 -2.71
N TRP A 28 -8.21 7.87 -2.64
CA TRP A 28 -7.26 8.79 -3.28
C TRP A 28 -6.40 8.14 -4.37
N GLY A 29 -6.61 6.87 -4.72
CA GLY A 29 -5.77 6.15 -5.68
C GLY A 29 -4.32 6.10 -5.21
N GLU A 30 -3.36 6.24 -6.13
CA GLU A 30 -1.92 6.19 -5.83
C GLU A 30 -1.43 7.36 -4.97
N GLU A 31 -2.12 8.51 -5.02
CA GLU A 31 -1.78 9.73 -4.26
C GLU A 31 -1.90 9.52 -2.73
N PHE A 32 -2.57 8.44 -2.30
CA PHE A 32 -2.65 8.07 -0.89
C PHE A 32 -1.27 7.93 -0.23
N ALA A 33 -0.25 7.52 -0.99
CA ALA A 33 1.10 7.30 -0.49
C ALA A 33 1.71 8.58 0.09
N GLU A 34 1.37 9.74 -0.46
CA GLU A 34 1.84 11.05 0.03
C GLU A 34 1.24 11.43 1.39
N ARG A 35 0.09 10.85 1.72
CA ARG A 35 -0.65 11.10 2.98
C ARG A 35 -0.23 10.15 4.11
N LEU A 36 0.46 9.06 3.79
CA LEU A 36 0.96 8.10 4.78
C LEU A 36 2.14 8.68 5.56
N ASN A 37 2.05 8.60 6.90
CA ASN A 37 3.12 8.99 7.81
C ASN A 37 3.62 7.75 8.57
N GLY A 38 4.91 7.46 8.47
CA GLY A 38 5.55 6.36 9.19
C GLY A 38 6.48 5.51 8.32
N MET A 39 6.81 4.31 8.82
CA MET A 39 7.65 3.33 8.14
C MET A 39 6.77 2.21 7.59
N TYR A 40 6.81 1.95 6.29
CA TYR A 40 5.93 1.00 5.63
C TYR A 40 6.54 0.47 4.33
N ALA A 41 6.19 -0.77 4.00
CA ALA A 41 6.39 -1.38 2.70
C ALA A 41 5.10 -2.15 2.39
N LEU A 42 4.42 -1.77 1.31
CA LEU A 42 3.05 -2.20 0.99
C LEU A 42 2.99 -2.69 -0.46
N ALA A 43 2.12 -3.66 -0.70
CA ALA A 43 1.78 -4.15 -2.03
C ALA A 43 0.26 -4.21 -2.16
N ILE A 44 -0.29 -3.56 -3.19
CA ILE A 44 -1.72 -3.55 -3.50
C ILE A 44 -1.90 -4.13 -4.89
N TRP A 45 -2.73 -5.16 -5.00
CA TRP A 45 -3.17 -5.71 -6.27
C TRP A 45 -4.59 -5.23 -6.55
N ASP A 46 -4.78 -4.51 -7.66
CA ASP A 46 -6.10 -4.14 -8.14
C ASP A 46 -6.56 -5.10 -9.25
N PRO A 47 -7.50 -6.02 -8.98
CA PRO A 47 -7.98 -6.96 -10.00
C PRO A 47 -8.86 -6.31 -11.06
N ARG A 48 -9.26 -5.04 -10.88
CA ARG A 48 -10.08 -4.31 -11.86
C ARG A 48 -9.23 -3.78 -13.01
N THR A 49 -7.99 -3.40 -12.72
CA THR A 49 -7.01 -2.87 -13.68
C THR A 49 -5.87 -3.83 -13.98
N GLU A 50 -5.77 -4.94 -13.23
CA GLU A 50 -4.66 -5.90 -13.30
C GLU A 50 -3.29 -5.24 -12.99
N GLU A 51 -3.28 -4.33 -12.01
CA GLU A 51 -2.10 -3.56 -11.64
C GLU A 51 -1.60 -3.90 -10.22
N LEU A 52 -0.28 -4.01 -10.08
CA LEU A 52 0.41 -4.17 -8.82
C LEU A 52 1.10 -2.84 -8.45
N LEU A 53 0.62 -2.21 -7.38
CA LEU A 53 1.25 -1.04 -6.79
C LEU A 53 2.16 -1.45 -5.63
N LEU A 54 3.45 -1.16 -5.74
CA LEU A 54 4.45 -1.36 -4.69
C LEU A 54 4.84 -0.01 -4.10
N VAL A 55 4.59 0.18 -2.79
CA VAL A 55 4.84 1.46 -2.10
C VAL A 55 5.82 1.27 -0.96
N ARG A 56 6.84 2.13 -0.90
CA ARG A 56 7.84 2.17 0.17
C ARG A 56 7.81 3.53 0.86
N ASP A 57 8.07 3.55 2.15
CA ASP A 57 8.16 4.80 2.91
C ASP A 57 9.27 5.72 2.38
N ARG A 58 9.09 7.03 2.61
CA ARG A 58 9.93 8.10 2.05
C ARG A 58 11.42 7.96 2.38
N MET A 59 11.73 7.41 3.55
CA MET A 59 13.11 7.23 4.02
C MET A 59 13.64 5.83 3.69
N GLY A 60 12.82 4.96 3.12
CA GLY A 60 13.17 3.58 2.80
C GLY A 60 13.48 2.74 4.04
N VAL A 61 12.85 3.01 5.18
CA VAL A 61 13.16 2.29 6.43
C VAL A 61 12.72 0.84 6.35
N LYS A 62 11.53 0.55 5.80
CA LYS A 62 11.13 -0.83 5.53
C LYS A 62 11.70 -1.30 4.19
N PRO A 63 12.38 -2.46 4.14
CA PRO A 63 12.89 -3.00 2.90
C PRO A 63 11.75 -3.48 1.99
N LEU A 64 11.90 -3.20 0.70
CA LEU A 64 11.04 -3.71 -0.36
C LEU A 64 11.93 -3.96 -1.58
N PHE A 65 12.07 -5.22 -1.93
CA PHE A 65 12.82 -5.68 -3.10
C PHE A 65 11.83 -6.11 -4.17
N TYR A 66 12.15 -5.86 -5.44
CA TYR A 66 11.40 -6.38 -6.56
C TYR A 66 12.32 -6.78 -7.72
N TYR A 67 11.87 -7.75 -8.51
CA TYR A 67 12.56 -8.23 -9.68
C TYR A 67 11.56 -8.53 -10.81
N PRO A 68 11.63 -7.83 -11.95
CA PRO A 68 10.84 -8.15 -13.13
C PRO A 68 11.22 -9.51 -13.71
N THR A 69 10.22 -10.31 -14.07
CA THR A 69 10.37 -11.60 -14.76
C THR A 69 9.71 -11.51 -16.14
N ARG A 70 9.79 -12.59 -16.93
CA ARG A 70 9.12 -12.67 -18.23
C ARG A 70 7.60 -12.51 -18.13
N ASP A 71 7.01 -13.04 -17.07
CA ASP A 71 5.56 -13.20 -16.93
C ASP A 71 4.98 -12.42 -15.74
N GLY A 72 5.76 -11.52 -15.12
CA GLY A 72 5.30 -10.73 -13.98
C GLY A 72 6.43 -10.16 -13.14
N VAL A 73 6.19 -9.94 -11.84
CA VAL A 73 7.14 -9.35 -10.90
C VAL A 73 7.22 -10.20 -9.64
N LEU A 74 8.44 -10.49 -9.18
CA LEU A 74 8.70 -11.00 -7.83
C LEU A 74 8.93 -9.81 -6.89
N PHE A 75 8.41 -9.86 -5.68
CA PHE A 75 8.67 -8.85 -4.67
C PHE A 75 8.69 -9.45 -3.26
N GLY A 76 9.42 -8.82 -2.34
CA GLY A 76 9.55 -9.30 -0.98
C GLY A 76 10.24 -8.32 -0.05
N SER A 77 10.14 -8.57 1.26
CA SER A 77 10.79 -7.76 2.30
C SER A 77 12.27 -8.08 2.48
N GLU A 78 12.78 -9.15 1.88
CA GLU A 78 14.18 -9.56 1.94
C GLU A 78 14.65 -9.96 0.55
N ALA A 79 15.90 -9.65 0.21
CA ALA A 79 16.48 -9.96 -1.11
C ALA A 79 16.59 -11.47 -1.41
N LYS A 80 16.40 -12.33 -0.40
CA LYS A 80 16.44 -13.79 -0.52
C LYS A 80 15.08 -14.41 -0.92
N ALA A 81 14.02 -13.60 -0.91
CA ALA A 81 12.66 -14.04 -1.25
C ALA A 81 12.51 -14.30 -2.75
#